data_AF-A0A929VY52-F1
#
_entry.id   AF-A0A929VY52-F1
#
_cell.length_a   1.000
_cell.length_b   1.000
_cell.length_c   1.000
_cell.angle_alpha   90.00
_cell.angle_beta   90.00
_cell.angle_gamma   90.00
#
_symmetry.space_group_name_H-M   'P 1'
#
loop_
_entity.id
_entity.type
_entity.pdbx_description
1 polymer ?
#
loop_
_entity_poly.entity_id
_entity_poly.type
_entity_poly.pdbx_seq_one_letter_code
_entity_poly.pdbx_strand_id
1 'polypeptide(L)'
;MVTAEKAYRQALKENPRNARAAFNLGDVYLSNKDAQNALKYYSSAAKLEKSKVVRAMAYHNMGYIHQVSKNYDRAIGYYKEALRNNPEDNDTRYNLVLCQKQKKQEDQNKQNNQKNNRRDNSDKSSGKGQNPQQPDQKQQSKNHQQTQNSASNSGMSKDNAEQLLNLSRQSEQQTRRKVENAQHPRAKQLDKNW
;
A
#
# COMPACT_ATOMS: atom_id res chain seq x y z
N MET A 1 9.95 31.11 -20.84
CA MET A 1 9.83 30.70 -19.41
C MET A 1 10.57 29.38 -19.21
N VAL A 2 11.42 29.27 -18.20
CA VAL A 2 12.05 28.01 -17.80
C VAL A 2 11.04 27.21 -16.98
N THR A 3 10.72 25.98 -17.38
CA THR A 3 9.83 25.11 -16.61
C THR A 3 10.55 24.57 -15.37
N ALA A 4 9.82 24.27 -14.30
CA ALA A 4 10.41 23.70 -13.07
C ALA A 4 11.25 22.44 -13.37
N GLU A 5 10.79 21.58 -14.30
CA GLU A 5 11.55 20.42 -14.77
C GLU A 5 12.93 20.81 -15.33
N LYS A 6 12.98 21.79 -16.24
CA LYS A 6 14.24 22.23 -16.87
C LYS A 6 15.20 22.80 -15.83
N ALA A 7 14.69 23.58 -14.87
CA ALA A 7 15.50 24.14 -13.78
C ALA A 7 16.10 23.04 -12.90
N TYR A 8 15.31 22.06 -12.46
CA TYR A 8 15.82 20.97 -11.61
C TYR A 8 16.77 20.03 -12.37
N ARG A 9 16.52 19.77 -13.66
CA ARG A 9 17.46 19.02 -14.50
C ARG A 9 18.80 19.74 -14.64
N GLN A 10 18.81 21.06 -14.82
CA GLN A 10 20.05 21.84 -14.87
C GLN A 10 20.77 21.80 -13.52
N ALA A 11 20.05 21.95 -12.41
CA ALA A 11 20.63 21.84 -11.06
C ALA A 11 21.27 20.47 -10.81
N LEU A 12 20.66 19.38 -11.30
CA LEU A 12 21.23 18.03 -11.23
C LEU A 12 22.39 17.80 -12.19
N LYS A 13 22.47 18.54 -13.30
CA LYS A 13 23.62 18.52 -14.21
C LYS A 13 24.85 19.17 -13.54
N GLU A 14 24.65 20.27 -12.83
CA GLU A 14 25.69 20.98 -12.09
C GLU A 14 26.08 20.25 -10.81
N ASN A 15 25.11 19.69 -10.09
CA ASN A 15 25.33 18.90 -8.89
C ASN A 15 24.45 17.64 -8.88
N PRO A 16 24.98 16.50 -9.37
CA PRO A 16 24.27 15.22 -9.40
C PRO A 16 23.87 14.67 -8.02
N ARG A 17 24.47 15.21 -6.94
CA ARG A 17 24.19 14.80 -5.55
C ARG A 17 23.19 15.72 -4.84
N ASN A 18 22.54 16.63 -5.57
CA ASN A 18 21.53 17.51 -4.99
C ASN A 18 20.21 16.75 -4.74
N ALA A 19 20.08 16.21 -3.52
CA ALA A 19 18.91 15.44 -3.10
C ALA A 19 17.59 16.22 -3.18
N ARG A 20 17.62 17.53 -2.88
CA ARG A 20 16.43 18.40 -2.97
C ARG A 20 15.98 18.62 -4.40
N ALA A 21 16.93 18.85 -5.32
CA ALA A 21 16.61 18.95 -6.75
C ALA A 21 16.06 17.62 -7.29
N ALA A 22 16.61 16.48 -6.86
CA ALA A 22 16.08 15.17 -7.21
C ALA A 22 14.65 14.98 -6.66
N PHE A 23 14.40 15.33 -5.40
CA PHE A 23 13.07 15.23 -4.79
C PHE A 23 12.03 16.06 -5.55
N ASN A 24 12.32 17.35 -5.77
CA ASN A 24 11.40 18.26 -6.46
C ASN A 24 11.18 17.85 -7.92
N LEU A 25 12.20 17.28 -8.58
CA LEU A 25 12.03 16.73 -9.92
C LEU A 25 11.12 15.48 -9.90
N GLY A 26 11.20 14.67 -8.83
CA GLY A 26 10.25 13.60 -8.55
C GLY A 26 8.80 14.10 -8.42
N ASP A 27 8.58 15.22 -7.70
CA ASP A 27 7.26 15.85 -7.57
C ASP A 27 6.72 16.28 -8.95
N VAL A 28 7.56 16.92 -9.77
CA VAL A 28 7.19 17.33 -11.13
C VAL A 28 6.76 16.13 -11.98
N TYR A 29 7.50 15.02 -11.95
CA TYR A 29 7.10 13.81 -12.67
C TYR A 29 5.82 13.19 -12.12
N LEU A 30 5.63 13.21 -10.80
CA LEU A 30 4.42 12.72 -10.17
C LEU A 30 3.19 13.52 -10.59
N SER A 31 3.30 14.86 -10.63
CA SER A 31 2.25 15.74 -11.15
C SER A 31 1.95 15.47 -12.64
N ASN A 32 2.97 15.12 -13.41
CA ASN A 32 2.82 14.71 -14.82
C ASN A 32 2.34 13.27 -15.00
N LYS A 33 1.99 12.56 -13.90
CA LYS A 33 1.58 11.14 -13.89
C LYS A 33 2.65 10.18 -14.43
N ASP A 34 3.90 10.62 -14.53
CA ASP A 34 5.04 9.80 -14.91
C ASP A 34 5.61 9.09 -13.67
N ALA A 35 4.94 8.00 -13.30
CA ALA A 35 5.30 7.20 -12.13
C ALA A 35 6.74 6.64 -12.20
N GLN A 36 7.24 6.31 -13.40
CA GLN A 36 8.56 5.70 -13.56
C GLN A 36 9.67 6.70 -13.25
N ASN A 37 9.60 7.89 -13.84
CA ASN A 37 10.58 8.93 -13.55
C ASN A 37 10.43 9.45 -12.11
N ALA A 38 9.20 9.59 -11.60
CA ALA A 38 8.99 9.97 -10.21
C ALA A 38 9.69 9.00 -9.24
N LEU A 39 9.49 7.69 -9.39
CA LEU A 39 10.15 6.67 -8.57
C LEU A 39 11.68 6.74 -8.67
N LYS A 40 12.22 6.94 -9.88
CA LYS A 40 13.67 7.07 -10.10
C LYS A 40 14.25 8.23 -9.28
N TYR A 41 13.63 9.40 -9.36
CA TYR A 41 14.16 10.60 -8.71
C TYR A 41 13.90 10.62 -7.20
N TYR A 42 12.77 10.09 -6.71
CA TYR A 42 12.58 9.88 -5.27
C TYR A 42 13.56 8.86 -4.70
N SER A 43 13.85 7.77 -5.41
CA SER A 43 14.86 6.80 -4.98
C SER A 43 16.24 7.45 -4.91
N SER A 44 16.59 8.28 -5.90
CA SER A 44 17.83 9.06 -5.88
C SER A 44 17.88 10.02 -4.69
N ALA A 45 16.80 10.77 -4.44
CA ALA A 45 16.70 11.68 -3.30
C ALA A 45 16.88 10.93 -1.98
N ALA A 46 16.16 9.82 -1.77
CA ALA A 46 16.25 9.02 -0.54
C ALA A 46 17.66 8.46 -0.28
N LYS A 47 18.42 8.13 -1.33
CA LYS A 47 19.81 7.64 -1.23
C LYS A 47 20.82 8.74 -0.91
N LEU A 48 20.63 9.93 -1.47
CA LEU A 48 21.57 11.04 -1.36
C LEU A 48 21.35 11.89 -0.11
N GLU A 49 20.12 11.89 0.41
CA GLU A 49 19.70 12.77 1.49
C GLU A 49 20.21 12.32 2.87
N LYS A 50 20.71 13.30 3.64
CA LYS A 50 21.18 13.08 5.02
C LYS A 50 20.03 13.26 6.02
N SER A 51 19.09 14.15 5.73
CA SER A 51 17.93 14.40 6.57
C SER A 51 16.98 13.20 6.59
N LYS A 52 16.74 12.64 7.78
CA LYS A 52 15.76 11.55 7.96
C LYS A 52 14.36 11.97 7.50
N VAL A 53 13.97 13.22 7.76
CA VAL A 53 12.63 13.73 7.41
C VAL A 53 12.43 13.74 5.89
N VAL A 54 13.39 14.25 5.13
CA VAL A 54 13.28 14.31 3.66
C VAL A 54 13.36 12.90 3.05
N ARG A 55 14.17 11.98 3.62
CA ARG A 55 14.12 10.57 3.23
C ARG A 55 12.74 9.96 3.48
N ALA A 56 12.12 10.26 4.62
CA ALA A 56 10.78 9.78 4.95
C ALA A 56 9.76 10.26 3.90
N MET A 57 9.79 11.53 3.52
CA MET A 57 8.93 12.09 2.47
C MET A 57 9.14 11.40 1.11
N ALA A 58 10.39 11.13 0.72
CA ALA A 58 10.68 10.44 -0.52
C ALA A 58 10.08 9.02 -0.53
N TYR A 59 10.24 8.27 0.57
CA TYR A 59 9.64 6.95 0.72
C TYR A 59 8.10 7.01 0.78
N HIS A 60 7.51 8.03 1.41
CA HIS A 60 6.07 8.25 1.39
C HIS A 60 5.56 8.36 -0.05
N ASN A 61 6.18 9.21 -0.87
CA ASN A 61 5.77 9.43 -2.26
C ASN A 61 5.96 8.17 -3.11
N MET A 62 7.02 7.38 -2.88
CA MET A 62 7.18 6.07 -3.52
C MET A 62 6.07 5.09 -3.12
N GLY A 63 5.68 5.10 -1.83
CA GLY A 63 4.54 4.32 -1.31
C GLY A 63 3.23 4.69 -2.00
N TYR A 64 2.97 6.00 -2.13
CA TYR A 64 1.79 6.52 -2.81
C TYR A 64 1.72 6.09 -4.28
N ILE A 65 2.83 6.22 -5.03
CA ILE A 65 2.89 5.79 -6.44
C ILE A 65 2.53 4.31 -6.58
N HIS A 66 3.10 3.45 -5.72
CA HIS A 66 2.80 2.02 -5.74
C HIS A 66 1.36 1.72 -5.30
N GLN A 67 0.81 2.46 -4.35
CA GLN A 67 -0.57 2.28 -3.90
C GLN A 67 -1.57 2.62 -5.00
N VAL A 68 -1.39 3.76 -5.70
CA VAL A 68 -2.22 4.13 -6.85
C VAL A 68 -2.12 3.10 -7.97
N SER A 69 -0.94 2.50 -8.14
CA SER A 69 -0.71 1.41 -9.10
C SER A 69 -1.22 0.05 -8.62
N LYS A 70 -1.92 -0.02 -7.49
CA LYS A 70 -2.40 -1.25 -6.82
C LYS A 70 -1.29 -2.27 -6.49
N ASN A 71 -0.03 -1.82 -6.48
CA ASN A 71 1.13 -2.62 -6.09
C ASN A 71 1.28 -2.57 -4.55
N TYR A 72 0.25 -3.05 -3.84
CA TYR A 72 0.11 -2.83 -2.40
C TYR A 72 1.28 -3.38 -1.58
N ASP A 73 1.88 -4.50 -1.98
CA ASP A 73 3.06 -5.05 -1.30
C ASP A 73 4.25 -4.08 -1.28
N ARG A 74 4.53 -3.46 -2.44
CA ARG A 74 5.61 -2.48 -2.55
C ARG A 74 5.27 -1.21 -1.79
N ALA A 75 4.02 -0.75 -1.90
CA ALA A 75 3.55 0.44 -1.19
C ALA A 75 3.70 0.30 0.33
N ILE A 76 3.27 -0.83 0.90
CA ILE A 76 3.44 -1.16 2.32
C ILE A 76 4.93 -1.14 2.72
N GLY A 77 5.80 -1.69 1.88
CA GLY A 77 7.26 -1.65 2.10
C GLY A 77 7.78 -0.22 2.21
N TYR A 78 7.45 0.64 1.24
CA TYR A 78 7.91 2.03 1.24
C TYR A 78 7.31 2.86 2.38
N TYR A 79 6.03 2.70 2.71
CA TYR A 79 5.46 3.40 3.87
C TYR A 79 6.10 2.97 5.19
N LYS A 80 6.51 1.69 5.33
CA LYS A 80 7.29 1.26 6.49
C LYS A 80 8.68 1.91 6.53
N GLU A 81 9.36 2.04 5.39
CA GLU A 81 10.64 2.77 5.32
C GLU A 81 10.47 4.26 5.65
N ALA A 82 9.38 4.88 5.23
CA ALA A 82 9.05 6.25 5.60
C ALA A 82 8.92 6.40 7.13
N LEU A 83 8.13 5.52 7.79
CA LEU A 83 7.97 5.53 9.25
C LEU A 83 9.24 5.16 10.03
N ARG A 84 10.12 4.32 9.46
CA ARG A 84 11.45 4.06 10.03
C ARG A 84 12.32 5.32 10.09
N ASN A 85 12.12 6.24 9.15
CA ASN A 85 12.84 7.50 9.09
C ASN A 85 12.15 8.63 9.87
N ASN A 86 10.82 8.66 9.86
CA ASN A 86 10.00 9.59 10.64
C ASN A 86 8.81 8.87 11.31
N PRO A 87 8.96 8.37 12.55
CA PRO A 87 7.90 7.64 13.23
C PRO A 87 6.65 8.48 13.54
N GLU A 88 6.77 9.79 13.63
CA GLU A 88 5.67 10.70 14.02
C GLU A 88 4.82 11.15 12.82
N ASP A 89 5.10 10.64 11.62
CA ASP A 89 4.34 10.97 10.41
C ASP A 89 2.97 10.28 10.38
N ASN A 90 1.95 11.00 10.85
CA ASN A 90 0.58 10.53 10.89
C ASN A 90 -0.02 10.27 9.50
N ASP A 91 0.37 11.05 8.48
CA ASP A 91 -0.14 10.88 7.12
C ASP A 91 0.38 9.57 6.52
N THR A 92 1.67 9.28 6.72
CA THR A 92 2.25 7.99 6.35
C THR A 92 1.61 6.83 7.12
N ARG A 93 1.37 6.98 8.43
CA ARG A 93 0.67 5.95 9.23
C ARG A 93 -0.72 5.67 8.67
N TYR A 94 -1.48 6.72 8.34
CA TYR A 94 -2.81 6.60 7.74
C TYR A 94 -2.75 5.86 6.39
N ASN A 95 -1.87 6.29 5.48
CA ASN A 95 -1.72 5.68 4.16
C ASN A 95 -1.28 4.22 4.22
N LEU A 96 -0.39 3.86 5.16
CA LEU A 96 0.01 2.47 5.38
C LEU A 96 -1.19 1.57 5.71
N VAL A 97 -2.05 2.01 6.64
CA VAL A 97 -3.20 1.19 7.05
C VAL A 97 -4.25 1.12 5.95
N LEU A 98 -4.50 2.23 5.24
CA LEU A 98 -5.37 2.25 4.06
C LEU A 98 -4.88 1.24 3.01
N CYS A 99 -3.57 1.24 2.73
CA CYS A 99 -2.96 0.34 1.77
C CYS A 99 -3.10 -1.14 2.19
N GLN A 100 -2.92 -1.46 3.47
CA GLN A 100 -3.12 -2.82 4.00
C GLN A 100 -4.57 -3.31 3.82
N LYS A 101 -5.54 -2.42 4.04
CA LYS A 101 -6.96 -2.72 3.83
C LYS A 101 -7.26 -3.00 2.36
N GLN A 102 -6.74 -2.18 1.46
CA GLN A 102 -6.89 -2.36 0.02
C GLN A 102 -6.30 -3.70 -0.46
N LYS A 103 -5.12 -4.08 0.05
CA LYS A 103 -4.53 -5.40 -0.21
C LYS A 103 -5.45 -6.54 0.23
N LYS A 104 -5.94 -6.49 1.48
CA LYS A 104 -6.83 -7.53 2.01
C LYS A 104 -8.10 -7.69 1.18
N GLN A 105 -8.69 -6.59 0.72
CA GLN A 105 -9.86 -6.61 -0.17
C GLN A 105 -9.53 -7.26 -1.51
N GLU A 106 -8.37 -6.96 -2.09
CA GLU A 106 -7.91 -7.58 -3.33
C GLU A 106 -7.71 -9.10 -3.18
N ASP A 107 -7.11 -9.53 -2.08
CA ASP A 107 -6.89 -10.95 -1.78
C ASP A 107 -8.22 -11.71 -1.59
N GLN A 108 -9.19 -11.10 -0.91
CA GLN A 108 -10.54 -11.66 -0.73
C GLN A 108 -11.28 -11.81 -2.05
N ASN A 109 -11.22 -10.79 -2.93
CA ASN A 109 -11.85 -10.85 -4.25
C ASN A 109 -11.25 -11.96 -5.12
N LYS A 110 -9.92 -12.14 -5.07
CA LYS A 110 -9.22 -13.23 -5.77
C LYS A 110 -9.68 -14.61 -5.26
N GLN A 111 -9.83 -14.77 -3.94
CA GLN A 111 -10.31 -16.04 -3.35
C GLN A 111 -11.77 -16.37 -3.72
N ASN A 112 -12.67 -15.37 -3.70
CA ASN A 112 -14.07 -15.60 -4.07
C ASN A 112 -14.23 -15.99 -5.55
N ASN A 113 -13.49 -15.34 -6.45
CA ASN A 113 -13.51 -15.70 -7.87
C ASN A 113 -13.00 -17.13 -8.13
N GLN A 114 -11.97 -17.57 -7.40
CA GLN A 114 -11.47 -18.95 -7.50
C GLN A 114 -12.47 -19.98 -6.98
N LYS A 115 -13.24 -19.67 -5.92
CA LYS A 115 -14.28 -20.57 -5.40
C LYS A 115 -15.45 -20.70 -6.37
N ASN A 116 -15.87 -19.61 -7.02
CA ASN A 116 -16.96 -19.65 -8.00
C ASN A 116 -16.58 -20.48 -9.24
N ASN A 117 -15.37 -20.30 -9.78
CA ASN A 117 -14.90 -21.10 -10.92
C ASN A 117 -14.76 -22.61 -10.61
N ARG A 118 -14.55 -22.98 -9.34
CA ARG A 118 -14.52 -24.41 -8.94
C ARG A 118 -15.92 -25.03 -8.86
N ARG A 119 -16.96 -24.24 -8.55
CA ARG A 119 -18.35 -24.73 -8.48
C ARG A 119 -18.94 -24.96 -9.87
N ASP A 120 -18.65 -24.09 -10.84
CA ASP A 120 -19.13 -24.27 -12.22
C ASP A 120 -18.50 -25.49 -12.92
N ASN A 121 -17.31 -25.93 -12.50
CA ASN A 121 -16.65 -27.10 -13.07
C ASN A 121 -17.05 -28.42 -12.41
N SER A 122 -17.72 -28.39 -11.25
CA SER A 122 -18.30 -29.60 -10.63
C SER A 122 -19.70 -29.94 -11.15
N ASP A 123 -20.42 -28.98 -11.74
CA ASP A 123 -21.81 -29.18 -12.19
C ASP A 123 -21.93 -29.71 -13.63
N LYS A 124 -20.84 -29.67 -14.42
CA LYS A 124 -20.81 -30.24 -15.78
C LYS A 124 -20.49 -31.74 -15.83
N SER A 125 -20.29 -32.40 -14.68
CA SER A 125 -19.93 -33.83 -14.59
C SER A 125 -21.10 -34.74 -14.19
N SER A 126 -22.29 -34.20 -13.90
CA SER A 126 -23.40 -35.01 -13.39
C SER A 126 -24.73 -34.69 -14.08
N GLY A 127 -25.15 -35.58 -14.99
CA GLY A 127 -26.56 -35.96 -15.10
C GLY A 127 -27.35 -35.43 -16.30
N LYS A 128 -27.53 -36.32 -17.29
CA LYS A 128 -28.73 -36.39 -18.13
C LYS A 128 -29.99 -36.50 -17.25
N GLY A 129 -31.08 -35.80 -17.59
CA GLY A 129 -32.42 -36.01 -17.02
C GLY A 129 -33.41 -34.89 -17.34
N GLN A 130 -34.65 -35.23 -17.69
CA GLN A 130 -35.63 -34.41 -18.41
C GLN A 130 -36.54 -33.52 -17.52
N ASN A 131 -37.02 -32.42 -18.14
CA ASN A 131 -38.13 -31.44 -17.89
C ASN A 131 -39.45 -31.93 -17.20
N PRO A 132 -40.49 -31.08 -16.92
CA PRO A 132 -40.63 -29.68 -16.38
C PRO A 132 -41.81 -29.46 -15.36
N GLN A 133 -42.08 -28.18 -14.99
CA GLN A 133 -43.30 -27.54 -14.37
C GLN A 133 -43.44 -27.57 -12.83
N GLN A 134 -43.84 -26.53 -12.08
CA GLN A 134 -44.02 -25.05 -12.19
C GLN A 134 -44.32 -24.54 -10.71
N PRO A 135 -44.74 -23.28 -10.41
CA PRO A 135 -43.94 -22.19 -9.86
C PRO A 135 -44.25 -21.78 -8.38
N ASP A 136 -43.65 -20.64 -7.98
CA ASP A 136 -43.94 -19.75 -6.82
C ASP A 136 -43.22 -20.01 -5.47
N GLN A 137 -42.23 -19.15 -5.17
CA GLN A 137 -42.36 -18.09 -4.15
C GLN A 137 -41.05 -17.30 -3.94
N LYS A 138 -41.20 -15.97 -4.03
CA LYS A 138 -40.53 -14.90 -3.25
C LYS A 138 -39.02 -15.01 -2.98
N GLN A 139 -38.25 -14.07 -3.54
CA GLN A 139 -37.53 -13.09 -2.71
C GLN A 139 -37.02 -11.88 -3.52
N GLN A 140 -37.09 -10.74 -2.85
CA GLN A 140 -36.85 -9.39 -3.35
C GLN A 140 -35.46 -9.19 -3.96
N SER A 141 -35.44 -8.84 -5.23
CA SER A 141 -34.35 -8.08 -5.85
C SER A 141 -34.37 -6.64 -5.34
N LYS A 142 -33.32 -6.24 -4.64
CA LYS A 142 -32.87 -4.84 -4.59
C LYS A 142 -31.36 -4.82 -4.76
N ASN A 143 -30.91 -4.75 -6.00
CA ASN A 143 -29.57 -4.25 -6.29
C ASN A 143 -29.55 -3.60 -7.67
N HIS A 144 -29.33 -2.28 -7.66
CA HIS A 144 -28.60 -1.46 -8.63
C HIS A 144 -29.21 -0.06 -8.68
N GLN A 145 -28.63 0.85 -7.89
CA GLN A 145 -28.56 2.23 -8.33
C GLN A 145 -27.17 2.79 -8.09
N GLN A 146 -26.68 3.33 -9.19
CA GLN A 146 -25.40 3.92 -9.46
C GLN A 146 -25.45 5.38 -8.99
N THR A 147 -24.44 5.85 -8.26
CA THR A 147 -24.16 7.28 -8.09
C THR A 147 -22.65 7.41 -7.86
N GLN A 148 -21.91 7.63 -8.94
CA GLN A 148 -21.41 8.94 -9.40
C GLN A 148 -20.38 9.59 -8.46
N ASN A 149 -19.21 9.84 -9.05
CA ASN A 149 -18.25 10.89 -8.78
C ASN A 149 -18.54 11.81 -7.58
N SER A 150 -17.61 11.81 -6.63
CA SER A 150 -17.23 13.01 -5.89
C SER A 150 -15.75 12.91 -5.54
N ALA A 151 -14.94 13.55 -6.38
CA ALA A 151 -13.62 14.00 -6.00
C ALA A 151 -13.79 15.20 -5.06
N SER A 152 -13.83 14.95 -3.76
CA SER A 152 -13.66 16.01 -2.75
C SER A 152 -13.44 15.39 -1.38
N ASN A 153 -12.28 15.70 -0.81
CA ASN A 153 -12.01 15.77 0.63
C ASN A 153 -12.26 14.49 1.46
N SER A 154 -11.41 13.48 1.31
CA SER A 154 -11.38 12.32 2.22
C SER A 154 -10.57 12.60 3.49
N GLY A 155 -11.01 13.58 4.27
CA GLY A 155 -10.69 13.61 5.71
C GLY A 155 -11.58 12.59 6.41
N MET A 156 -11.10 11.35 6.60
CA MET A 156 -11.79 10.40 7.48
C MET A 156 -11.85 10.96 8.92
N SER A 157 -13.00 10.82 9.59
CA SER A 157 -13.19 11.29 10.97
C SER A 157 -12.04 10.86 11.88
N LYS A 158 -11.66 11.73 12.82
CA LYS A 158 -10.59 11.51 13.81
C LYS A 158 -10.69 10.15 14.50
N ASP A 159 -11.90 9.64 14.70
CA ASP A 159 -12.17 8.33 15.32
C ASP A 159 -11.66 7.16 14.48
N ASN A 160 -11.74 7.27 13.15
CA ASN A 160 -11.19 6.26 12.26
C ASN A 160 -9.65 6.35 12.26
N ALA A 161 -9.08 7.55 12.30
CA ALA A 161 -7.64 7.74 12.44
C ALA A 161 -7.08 7.16 13.75
N GLU A 162 -7.80 7.28 14.87
CA GLU A 162 -7.41 6.72 16.16
C GLU A 162 -7.43 5.19 16.16
N GLN A 163 -8.48 4.57 15.61
CA GLN A 163 -8.55 3.12 15.52
C GLN A 163 -7.44 2.57 14.61
N LEU A 164 -7.13 3.26 13.51
CA LEU A 164 -6.04 2.93 12.59
C LEU A 164 -4.66 3.16 13.24
N LEU A 165 -4.49 4.21 14.05
CA LEU A 165 -3.28 4.48 14.82
C LEU A 165 -3.04 3.38 15.86
N ASN A 166 -4.10 2.89 16.51
CA ASN A 166 -4.00 1.81 17.47
C ASN A 166 -3.57 0.49 16.80
N LEU A 167 -4.12 0.18 15.62
CA LEU A 167 -3.68 -0.97 14.82
C LEU A 167 -2.22 -0.85 14.36
N SER A 168 -1.79 0.35 13.97
CA SER A 168 -0.40 0.64 13.61
C SER A 168 0.56 0.41 14.80
N ARG A 169 0.20 0.91 15.99
CA ARG A 169 0.95 0.67 17.24
C ARG A 169 1.08 -0.82 17.56
N GLN A 170 0.02 -1.60 17.39
CA GLN A 170 0.07 -3.05 17.64
C GLN A 170 1.01 -3.77 16.66
N SER A 171 0.94 -3.40 15.37
CA SER A 171 1.83 -3.96 14.34
C SER A 171 3.30 -3.59 14.57
N GLU A 172 3.56 -2.35 15.00
CA GLU A 172 4.88 -1.87 15.39
C GLU A 172 5.43 -2.61 16.61
N GLN A 173 4.63 -2.79 17.67
CA GLN A 173 4.99 -3.58 18.84
C GLN A 173 5.31 -5.04 18.49
N GLN A 174 4.49 -5.67 17.63
CA GLN A 174 4.76 -7.04 17.17
C GLN A 174 6.06 -7.13 16.40
N THR A 175 6.35 -6.15 15.55
CA THR A 175 7.61 -6.09 14.80
C THR A 175 8.79 -5.91 15.73
N ARG A 176 8.67 -5.00 16.71
CA ARG A 176 9.71 -4.72 17.70
C ARG A 176 10.03 -5.96 18.54
N ARG A 177 8.99 -6.66 19.02
CA ARG A 177 9.11 -7.94 19.73
C ARG A 177 9.80 -9.03 18.89
N LYS A 178 9.50 -9.11 17.60
CA LYS A 178 10.15 -10.08 16.70
C LYS A 178 11.64 -9.78 16.52
N VAL A 179 12.00 -8.50 16.39
CA VAL A 179 13.40 -8.07 16.28
C VAL A 179 14.14 -8.34 17.60
N GLU A 180 13.53 -8.03 18.74
CA GLU A 180 14.07 -8.28 20.08
C GLU A 180 14.29 -9.78 20.33
N ASN A 181 13.30 -10.63 20.01
CA ASN A 181 13.44 -12.09 20.09
C ASN A 181 14.51 -12.65 19.14
N ALA A 182 14.73 -12.01 17.98
CA ALA A 182 15.77 -12.42 17.04
C ALA A 182 17.18 -11.99 17.52
N GLN A 183 17.28 -10.93 18.32
CA GLN A 183 18.55 -10.45 18.91
C GLN A 183 18.95 -11.20 20.18
N HIS A 184 18.00 -11.85 20.85
CA HIS A 184 18.24 -12.71 22.01
C HIS A 184 17.82 -14.15 21.70
N PRO A 185 18.61 -14.91 20.90
CA PRO A 185 18.37 -16.33 20.75
C PRO A 185 18.50 -16.98 22.13
N ARG A 186 17.38 -17.47 22.68
CA ARG A 186 17.39 -18.31 23.89
C ARG A 186 18.35 -19.46 23.64
N ALA A 187 19.46 -19.48 24.36
CA ALA A 187 20.34 -20.62 24.41
C ALA A 187 19.50 -21.83 24.85
N LYS A 188 19.27 -22.77 23.94
CA LYS A 188 18.72 -24.07 24.31
C LYS A 188 19.73 -24.68 25.29
N GLN A 189 19.37 -24.73 26.57
CA GLN A 189 20.02 -25.64 27.51
C GLN A 189 19.81 -27.05 26.93
N LEU A 190 20.86 -27.59 26.34
CA LEU A 190 20.98 -29.00 26.06
C LEU A 190 21.17 -29.67 27.42
N ASP A 191 20.08 -30.19 27.99
CA ASP A 191 20.19 -31.19 29.04
C ASP A 191 20.90 -32.40 28.44
N LYS A 192 22.20 -32.50 28.70
CA LYS A 192 22.96 -33.74 28.52
C LYS A 192 22.56 -34.70 29.63
N ASN A 193 21.47 -35.43 29.39
CA ASN A 193 21.19 -36.70 30.05
C ASN A 193 21.44 -37.83 29.06
N TRP A 194 22.69 -38.30 29.05
CA TRP A 194 23.10 -39.70 28.88
C TRP A 194 24.61 -39.80 29.08
#